data_AF-A0A1Q7BEC1-F1
#
_entry.id   AF-A0A1Q7BEC1-F1
#
_cell.length_a   1.000
_cell.length_b   1.000
_cell.length_c   1.000
_cell.angle_alpha   90.00
_cell.angle_beta   90.00
_cell.angle_gamma   90.00
#
_symmetry.space_group_name_H-M   'P 1'
#
loop_
_entity.id
_entity.type
_entity.pdbx_description
1 polymer ?
#
loop_
_entity_poly.entity_id
_entity_poly.type
_entity_poly.pdbx_seq_one_letter_code
_entity_poly.pdbx_strand_id
1 'polypeptide(L)'
;MAEAIERIAATCPAAVPASLAERLNAIQNRIWAMRDALLTIRLPLETFYTSLSDEQRQQLRQGEPQPAQMTADATVGRGQTDRSAPTCAEPAAGTADWIMRTIERAAPPSGGQRAGLEAMRLRSAAMAQLIAASCPGDAQLDPMRRFAAATDRLDLLLFAAMSMSPMLQQLYDSLDDKQKAGLSRALSQARRSGAAGARS
;
A
#
# COMPACT_ATOMS: atom_id res chain seq x y z
N MET A 1 20.08 12.99 5.56
CA MET A 1 18.62 13.16 5.35
C MET A 1 18.31 13.75 3.98
N ALA A 2 18.90 14.87 3.57
CA ALA A 2 18.68 15.46 2.23
C ALA A 2 18.89 14.46 1.08
N GLU A 3 20.01 13.73 1.09
CA GLU A 3 20.29 12.69 0.08
C GLU A 3 19.22 11.58 0.01
N ALA A 4 18.72 11.11 1.16
CA ALA A 4 17.68 10.09 1.21
C ALA A 4 16.34 10.59 0.61
N ILE A 5 16.01 11.86 0.84
CA ILE A 5 14.83 12.52 0.27
C ILE A 5 14.98 12.64 -1.26
N GLU A 6 16.15 13.06 -1.74
CA GLU A 6 16.44 13.17 -3.18
C GLU A 6 16.34 11.80 -3.89
N ARG A 7 16.89 10.74 -3.29
CA ARG A 7 16.78 9.37 -3.82
C ARG A 7 15.33 8.90 -3.90
N ILE A 8 14.50 9.16 -2.88
CA ILE A 8 13.06 8.86 -2.95
C ILE A 8 12.41 9.65 -4.07
N ALA A 9 12.69 10.96 -4.18
CA ALA A 9 12.10 11.81 -5.22
C ALA A 9 12.45 11.33 -6.64
N ALA A 10 13.68 10.85 -6.85
CA ALA A 10 14.12 10.29 -8.12
C ALA A 10 13.37 9.01 -8.55
N THR A 11 12.69 8.31 -7.63
CA THR A 11 11.86 7.14 -7.95
C THR A 11 10.45 7.47 -8.43
N CYS A 12 10.05 8.75 -8.41
CA CYS A 12 8.79 9.20 -9.03
C CYS A 12 8.96 9.27 -10.56
N PRO A 13 8.32 8.38 -11.35
CA PRO A 13 8.44 8.48 -12.79
C PRO A 13 7.72 9.75 -13.30
N ALA A 14 8.40 10.53 -14.14
CA ALA A 14 7.87 11.78 -14.70
C ALA A 14 6.67 11.55 -15.65
N ALA A 15 6.55 10.35 -16.21
CA ALA A 15 5.43 9.90 -17.02
C ALA A 15 4.94 8.52 -16.54
N VAL A 16 3.68 8.21 -16.81
CA VAL A 16 3.13 6.89 -16.50
C VAL A 16 3.83 5.84 -17.39
N PRO A 17 4.42 4.76 -16.84
CA PRO A 17 5.10 3.76 -17.65
C PRO A 17 4.15 3.07 -18.66
N ALA A 18 4.68 2.70 -19.82
CA ALA A 18 3.90 2.27 -20.97
C ALA A 18 3.39 0.83 -20.80
N SER A 19 4.18 -0.05 -20.19
CA SER A 19 3.81 -1.46 -19.99
C SER A 19 3.45 -1.80 -18.53
N LEU A 20 2.83 -2.97 -18.34
CA LEU A 20 2.57 -3.52 -17.00
C LEU A 20 3.88 -3.82 -16.25
N ALA A 21 4.85 -4.42 -16.93
CA ALA A 21 6.16 -4.74 -16.38
C ALA A 21 6.88 -3.49 -15.84
N GLU A 22 6.90 -2.41 -16.62
CA GLU A 22 7.52 -1.15 -16.19
C GLU A 22 6.79 -0.52 -15.00
N ARG A 23 5.45 -0.63 -14.94
CA ARG A 23 4.68 -0.14 -13.79
C ARG A 23 4.99 -0.92 -12.53
N LEU A 24 5.10 -2.25 -12.63
CA LEU A 24 5.47 -3.10 -11.50
C LEU A 24 6.89 -2.81 -11.02
N ASN A 25 7.84 -2.64 -11.94
CA ASN A 25 9.21 -2.25 -11.62
C ASN A 25 9.25 -0.87 -10.92
N ALA A 26 8.52 0.12 -11.44
CA ALA A 26 8.42 1.43 -10.80
C ALA A 26 7.85 1.35 -9.36
N ILE A 27 6.84 0.51 -9.13
CA ILE A 27 6.28 0.27 -7.79
C ILE A 27 7.35 -0.35 -6.87
N GLN A 28 8.04 -1.39 -7.33
CA GLN A 28 9.09 -2.06 -6.56
C GLN A 28 10.23 -1.09 -6.21
N ASN A 29 10.72 -0.31 -7.17
CA ASN A 29 11.80 0.66 -6.97
C ASN A 29 11.41 1.74 -5.96
N ARG A 30 10.17 2.23 -6.02
CA ARG A 30 9.69 3.23 -5.06
C ARG A 30 9.65 2.66 -3.63
N ILE A 31 9.11 1.47 -3.44
CA ILE A 31 9.06 0.82 -2.12
C ILE A 31 10.49 0.55 -1.60
N TRP A 32 11.37 0.06 -2.47
CA TRP A 32 12.77 -0.18 -2.15
C TRP A 32 13.47 1.11 -1.71
N ALA A 33 13.31 2.22 -2.43
CA ALA A 33 13.92 3.49 -2.06
C ALA A 33 13.37 4.06 -0.74
N MET A 34 12.07 3.92 -0.48
CA MET A 34 11.49 4.29 0.81
C MET A 34 12.09 3.47 1.95
N ARG A 35 12.26 2.16 1.75
CA ARG A 35 12.87 1.25 2.73
C ARG A 35 14.34 1.61 2.98
N ASP A 36 15.11 1.82 1.92
CA ASP A 36 16.53 2.21 1.99
C ASP A 36 16.72 3.53 2.73
N ALA A 37 15.84 4.50 2.48
CA ALA A 37 15.85 5.78 3.18
C ALA A 37 15.59 5.61 4.69
N LEU A 38 14.64 4.75 5.10
CA LEU A 38 14.44 4.44 6.52
C LEU A 38 15.70 3.78 7.10
N LEU A 39 16.25 2.76 6.46
CA LEU A 39 17.48 2.12 6.96
C LEU A 39 18.66 3.10 7.08
N THR A 40 18.78 4.06 6.17
CA THR A 40 19.80 5.11 6.20
C THR A 40 19.66 6.03 7.41
N ILE A 41 18.44 6.39 7.82
CA ILE A 41 18.22 7.31 8.95
C ILE A 41 18.09 6.60 10.30
N ARG A 42 18.07 5.26 10.31
CA ARG A 42 17.87 4.46 11.52
C ARG A 42 18.87 4.79 12.62
N LEU A 43 20.16 4.67 12.34
CA LEU A 43 21.21 4.89 13.35
C LEU A 43 21.24 6.36 13.86
N PRO A 44 21.18 7.40 13.00
CA PRO A 44 21.03 8.77 13.45
C PRO A 44 19.79 9.00 14.33
N LEU A 45 18.66 8.39 13.98
CA LEU A 45 17.41 8.52 14.74
C LEU A 45 17.50 7.81 16.09
N GLU A 46 18.07 6.61 16.15
CA GLU A 46 18.33 5.89 17.40
C GLU A 46 19.24 6.72 18.32
N THR A 47 20.32 7.29 17.78
CA THR A 47 21.25 8.14 18.53
C THR A 47 20.52 9.36 19.11
N PHE A 48 19.75 10.08 18.29
CA PHE A 48 18.94 11.21 18.74
C PHE A 48 17.95 10.78 19.82
N TYR A 49 17.23 9.67 19.64
CA TYR A 49 16.25 9.21 20.61
C TYR A 49 16.87 8.87 21.97
N THR A 50 18.08 8.29 21.97
CA THR A 50 18.81 7.99 23.22
C THR A 50 19.32 9.21 23.96
N SER A 51 19.53 10.36 23.29
CA SER A 51 19.97 11.59 23.95
C SER A 51 18.84 12.41 24.60
N LEU A 52 17.58 12.08 24.29
CA LEU A 52 16.41 12.75 24.84
C LEU A 52 16.17 12.44 26.32
N SER A 53 15.63 13.42 27.04
CA SER A 53 15.06 13.23 28.38
C SER A 53 13.76 12.44 28.32
N ASP A 54 13.33 11.92 29.47
CA ASP A 54 12.09 11.15 29.57
C ASP A 54 10.86 12.00 29.23
N GLU A 55 10.84 13.30 29.59
CA GLU A 55 9.77 14.23 29.22
C GLU A 55 9.71 14.43 27.70
N GLN A 56 10.86 14.59 27.04
CA GLN A 56 10.94 14.75 25.59
C GLN A 56 10.46 13.47 24.87
N ARG A 57 10.84 12.28 25.37
CA ARG A 57 10.35 11.00 24.84
C ARG A 57 8.84 10.85 25.03
N GLN A 58 8.31 11.27 26.17
CA GLN A 58 6.88 11.22 26.45
C GLN A 58 6.08 12.14 25.53
N GLN A 59 6.59 13.35 25.24
CA GLN A 59 5.95 14.26 24.29
C GLN A 59 5.90 13.65 22.87
N LEU A 60 6.97 13.00 22.41
CA LEU A 60 6.99 12.32 21.11
C LEU A 60 6.00 11.14 21.04
N ARG A 61 5.75 10.47 22.17
CA ARG A 61 4.73 9.40 22.24
C ARG A 61 3.31 9.97 22.10
N GLN A 62 3.05 11.14 22.69
CA GLN A 62 1.74 11.80 22.71
C GLN A 62 1.42 12.68 21.49
N GLY A 63 2.44 13.10 20.72
CA GLY A 63 2.29 14.06 19.61
C GLY A 63 1.56 13.57 18.35
N GLU A 64 0.85 12.44 18.38
CA GLU A 64 -0.01 12.00 17.26
C GLU A 64 -1.51 12.18 17.57
N PRO A 65 -2.35 12.49 16.55
CA PRO A 65 -3.79 12.57 16.74
C PRO A 65 -4.32 11.18 17.11
N GLN A 66 -4.85 11.05 18.32
CA GLN A 66 -5.66 9.90 18.69
C GLN A 66 -6.90 9.86 17.80
N PRO A 67 -7.33 8.69 17.29
CA PRO A 67 -8.70 8.57 16.83
C PRO A 67 -9.56 8.87 18.06
N ALA A 68 -10.38 9.92 17.96
CA ALA A 68 -11.31 10.27 19.01
C ALA A 68 -12.04 8.99 19.45
N GLN A 69 -11.92 8.65 20.72
CA GLN A 69 -12.72 7.61 21.35
C GLN A 69 -14.18 8.06 21.25
N MET A 70 -14.85 7.67 20.16
CA MET A 70 -16.30 7.77 20.07
C MET A 70 -16.86 6.76 21.07
N THR A 71 -17.37 7.31 22.16
CA THR A 71 -18.35 6.69 23.03
C THR A 71 -19.36 5.93 22.20
N ALA A 72 -19.60 4.67 22.56
CA ALA A 72 -20.66 3.87 21.99
C ALA A 72 -22.00 4.55 22.21
N ASP A 73 -22.58 5.12 21.15
CA ASP A 73 -24.02 5.22 21.04
C ASP A 73 -24.47 4.99 19.59
N ALA A 74 -25.48 4.14 19.46
CA ALA A 74 -25.94 3.58 18.21
C ALA A 74 -26.89 4.56 17.53
N THR A 75 -26.60 4.98 16.29
CA THR A 75 -27.65 5.26 15.30
C THR A 75 -27.10 5.22 13.87
N VAL A 76 -27.87 4.57 13.01
CA VAL A 76 -27.62 4.30 11.59
C VAL A 76 -27.52 5.61 10.80
N GLY A 77 -26.43 5.82 10.06
CA GLY A 77 -26.25 6.98 9.20
C GLY A 77 -25.11 6.80 8.18
N ARG A 78 -25.48 6.45 6.95
CA ARG A 78 -24.61 6.27 5.79
C ARG A 78 -23.85 7.57 5.45
N GLY A 79 -22.52 7.50 5.36
CA GLY A 79 -21.69 8.46 4.63
C GLY A 79 -20.92 9.46 5.49
N GLN A 80 -19.89 9.00 6.18
CA GLN A 80 -18.77 9.83 6.61
C GLN A 80 -17.47 9.08 6.27
N THR A 81 -16.84 9.47 5.17
CA THR A 81 -15.43 9.13 4.95
C THR A 81 -14.64 10.03 5.87
N ASP A 82 -14.33 9.53 7.06
CA ASP A 82 -13.42 10.17 7.99
C ASP A 82 -12.12 10.50 7.24
N ARG A 83 -11.77 11.79 7.23
CA ARG A 83 -10.42 12.29 6.90
C ARG A 83 -9.44 12.03 8.05
N SER A 84 -9.61 10.90 8.73
CA SER A 84 -8.54 10.29 9.50
C SER A 84 -7.65 9.58 8.48
N ALA A 85 -6.33 9.77 8.58
CA ALA A 85 -5.38 9.00 7.77
C ALA A 85 -5.84 7.53 7.75
N PRO A 86 -5.95 6.87 6.59
CA PRO A 86 -6.48 5.51 6.54
C PRO A 86 -5.67 4.71 7.55
N THR A 87 -6.35 4.20 8.57
CA THR A 87 -5.70 3.35 9.55
C THR A 87 -5.03 2.25 8.73
N CYS A 88 -3.78 1.94 9.05
CA CYS A 88 -2.96 0.98 8.32
C CYS A 88 -3.73 -0.32 7.98
N ALA A 89 -4.69 -0.67 8.84
CA ALA A 89 -5.57 -1.84 8.80
C ALA A 89 -6.87 -1.74 7.97
N GLU A 90 -7.25 -0.60 7.38
CA GLU A 90 -8.39 -0.57 6.43
C GLU A 90 -8.12 -1.55 5.27
N PRO A 91 -9.12 -2.36 4.87
CA PRO A 91 -8.90 -3.78 4.68
C PRO A 91 -8.15 -4.02 3.38
N ALA A 92 -6.83 -4.21 3.47
CA ALA A 92 -6.01 -4.64 2.33
C ALA A 92 -6.66 -5.84 1.61
N ALA A 93 -7.34 -6.72 2.36
CA ALA A 93 -8.13 -7.83 1.83
C ALA A 93 -9.35 -7.36 1.01
N GLY A 94 -10.11 -6.38 1.50
CA GLY A 94 -11.23 -5.78 0.78
C GLY A 94 -10.78 -5.04 -0.49
N THR A 95 -9.63 -4.36 -0.44
CA THR A 95 -9.01 -3.76 -1.62
C THR A 95 -8.59 -4.81 -2.64
N ALA A 96 -7.89 -5.86 -2.23
CA ALA A 96 -7.46 -6.94 -3.12
C ALA A 96 -8.65 -7.63 -3.79
N ASP A 97 -9.69 -7.96 -3.03
CA ASP A 97 -10.92 -8.57 -3.52
C ASP A 97 -11.70 -7.64 -4.46
N TRP A 98 -11.75 -6.34 -4.17
CA TRP A 98 -12.30 -5.34 -5.09
C TRP A 98 -11.51 -5.22 -6.40
N ILE A 99 -10.17 -5.25 -6.34
CA ILE A 99 -9.30 -5.26 -7.53
C ILE A 99 -9.60 -6.50 -8.38
N MET A 100 -9.63 -7.68 -7.76
CA MET A 100 -9.91 -8.95 -8.46
C MET A 100 -11.25 -8.92 -9.19
N ARG A 101 -12.33 -8.50 -8.51
CA ARG A 101 -13.65 -8.31 -9.16
C ARG A 101 -13.64 -7.29 -10.28
N THR A 102 -12.80 -6.28 -10.20
CA THR A 102 -12.69 -5.26 -11.25
C THR A 102 -11.96 -5.81 -12.47
N ILE A 103 -10.91 -6.62 -12.26
CA ILE A 103 -10.22 -7.34 -13.33
C ILE A 103 -11.18 -8.32 -14.02
N GLU A 104 -11.90 -9.14 -13.27
CA GLU A 104 -12.88 -10.10 -13.80
C GLU A 104 -13.97 -9.45 -14.66
N ARG A 105 -14.51 -8.30 -14.22
CA ARG A 105 -15.52 -7.55 -14.98
C ARG A 105 -14.94 -6.89 -16.22
N ALA A 106 -13.71 -6.38 -16.15
CA ALA A 106 -13.07 -5.66 -17.23
C ALA A 106 -12.51 -6.58 -18.33
N ALA A 107 -12.04 -7.77 -17.92
CA ALA A 107 -11.47 -8.79 -18.78
C ALA A 107 -11.98 -10.18 -18.33
N PRO A 108 -13.22 -10.56 -18.69
CA PRO A 108 -13.79 -11.85 -18.31
C PRO A 108 -12.92 -13.01 -18.79
N PRO A 109 -12.53 -13.95 -17.91
CA PRO A 109 -11.61 -15.03 -18.27
C PRO A 109 -12.26 -16.05 -19.21
N SER A 110 -11.52 -16.47 -20.22
CA SER A 110 -11.83 -17.66 -21.04
C SER A 110 -11.60 -18.94 -20.24
N GLY A 111 -12.05 -20.09 -20.76
CA GLY A 111 -11.92 -21.39 -20.09
C GLY A 111 -10.49 -21.70 -19.61
N GLY A 112 -9.48 -21.41 -20.44
CA GLY A 112 -8.06 -21.64 -20.10
C GLY A 112 -7.48 -20.65 -19.07
N GLN A 113 -8.08 -19.48 -18.90
CA GLN A 113 -7.58 -18.42 -18.01
C GLN A 113 -8.13 -18.52 -16.57
N ARG A 114 -9.24 -19.24 -16.35
CA ARG A 114 -9.94 -19.29 -15.06
C ARG A 114 -9.07 -19.80 -13.92
N ALA A 115 -8.33 -20.89 -14.14
CA ALA A 115 -7.47 -21.46 -13.11
C ALA A 115 -6.35 -20.49 -12.68
N GLY A 116 -5.75 -19.78 -13.65
CA GLY A 116 -4.74 -18.76 -13.38
C GLY A 116 -5.30 -17.56 -12.61
N LEU A 117 -6.51 -17.13 -12.96
CA LEU A 117 -7.18 -16.03 -12.27
C LEU A 117 -7.54 -16.38 -10.82
N GLU A 118 -8.01 -17.61 -10.58
CA GLU A 118 -8.32 -18.08 -9.22
C GLU A 118 -7.05 -18.20 -8.36
N ALA A 119 -5.95 -18.73 -8.93
CA ALA A 119 -4.66 -18.75 -8.24
C ALA A 119 -4.19 -17.34 -7.86
N MET A 120 -4.43 -16.36 -8.74
CA MET A 120 -4.15 -14.94 -8.48
C MET A 120 -5.02 -14.34 -7.39
N ARG A 121 -6.31 -14.70 -7.35
CA ARG A 121 -7.23 -14.30 -6.29
C ARG A 121 -6.75 -14.78 -4.92
N LEU A 122 -6.42 -16.07 -4.81
CA LEU A 122 -5.96 -16.67 -3.56
C LEU A 122 -4.63 -16.05 -3.09
N ARG A 123 -3.66 -15.89 -4.00
CA ARG A 123 -2.37 -15.28 -3.64
C ARG A 123 -2.51 -13.81 -3.26
N SER A 124 -3.36 -13.06 -3.96
CA SER A 124 -3.66 -11.66 -3.60
C SER A 124 -4.26 -11.56 -2.20
N ALA A 125 -5.19 -12.45 -1.84
CA ALA A 125 -5.76 -12.51 -0.50
C ALA A 125 -4.70 -12.84 0.57
N ALA A 126 -3.80 -13.79 0.30
CA ALA A 126 -2.72 -14.13 1.22
C ALA A 126 -1.73 -12.95 1.42
N MET A 127 -1.33 -12.28 0.34
CA MET A 127 -0.45 -11.10 0.43
C MET A 127 -1.13 -9.95 1.17
N ALA A 128 -2.41 -9.73 0.92
CA ALA A 128 -3.20 -8.72 1.62
C ALA A 128 -3.28 -9.00 3.13
N GLN A 129 -3.42 -10.26 3.53
CA GLN A 129 -3.39 -10.65 4.95
C GLN A 129 -2.03 -10.41 5.58
N LEU A 130 -0.93 -10.74 4.89
CA LEU A 130 0.43 -10.45 5.38
C LEU A 130 0.66 -8.94 5.57
N ILE A 131 0.23 -8.12 4.61
CA ILE A 131 0.33 -6.66 4.71
C ILE A 131 -0.55 -6.12 5.84
N ALA A 132 -1.75 -6.67 6.03
CA ALA A 132 -2.63 -6.27 7.13
C ALA A 132 -2.01 -6.63 8.50
N ALA A 133 -1.40 -7.81 8.61
CA ALA A 133 -0.70 -8.25 9.82
C ALA A 133 0.52 -7.40 10.17
N SER A 134 1.09 -6.67 9.20
CA SER A 134 2.20 -5.74 9.45
C SER A 134 1.75 -4.44 10.15
N CYS A 135 0.44 -4.22 10.29
CA CYS A 135 -0.05 -2.99 10.88
C CYS A 135 0.06 -3.04 12.40
N PRO A 136 0.64 -2.00 13.02
CA PRO A 136 0.67 -1.94 14.46
C PRO A 136 -0.76 -1.88 15.01
N GLY A 137 -1.11 -2.84 15.87
CA GLY A 137 -2.43 -2.90 16.52
C GLY A 137 -2.56 -1.97 17.72
N ASP A 138 -1.46 -1.34 18.16
CA ASP A 138 -1.42 -0.47 19.33
C ASP A 138 -1.07 0.96 18.92
N ALA A 139 -1.93 1.91 19.29
CA ALA A 139 -1.73 3.34 19.02
C ALA A 139 -0.59 3.94 19.87
N GLN A 140 -0.16 3.26 20.94
CA GLN A 140 0.82 3.77 21.91
C GLN A 140 2.25 3.23 21.69
N LEU A 141 2.58 2.78 20.48
CA LEU A 141 3.95 2.35 20.19
C LEU A 141 4.96 3.48 20.43
N ASP A 142 6.07 3.13 21.10
CA ASP A 142 7.26 3.97 21.20
C ASP A 142 7.73 4.42 19.78
N PRO A 143 8.24 5.66 19.59
CA PRO A 143 8.65 6.15 18.27
C PRO A 143 9.62 5.23 17.53
N MET A 144 10.56 4.59 18.23
CA MET A 144 11.50 3.64 17.60
C MET A 144 10.82 2.34 17.20
N ARG A 145 9.79 1.90 17.94
CA ARG A 145 8.96 0.76 17.55
C ARG A 145 8.07 1.07 16.35
N ARG A 146 7.50 2.29 16.27
CA ARG A 146 6.76 2.77 15.09
C ARG A 146 7.66 2.78 13.85
N PHE A 147 8.90 3.26 14.00
CA PHE A 147 9.89 3.26 12.94
C PHE A 147 10.24 1.85 12.45
N ALA A 148 10.47 0.91 13.38
CA ALA A 148 10.72 -0.48 13.03
C ALA A 148 9.53 -1.10 12.28
N ALA A 149 8.30 -0.89 12.79
CA ALA A 149 7.08 -1.38 12.14
C ALA A 149 6.88 -0.80 10.72
N ALA A 150 7.22 0.48 10.52
CA ALA A 150 7.19 1.09 9.19
C ALA A 150 8.20 0.45 8.22
N THR A 151 9.38 0.08 8.71
CA THR A 151 10.40 -0.62 7.92
C THR A 151 9.92 -2.03 7.55
N ASP A 152 9.42 -2.81 8.52
CA ASP A 152 8.90 -4.16 8.31
C ASP A 152 7.71 -4.17 7.33
N ARG A 153 6.86 -3.14 7.39
CA ARG A 153 5.76 -2.96 6.43
C ARG A 153 6.26 -2.74 5.01
N LEU A 154 7.30 -1.92 4.82
CA LEU A 154 7.88 -1.70 3.49
C LEU A 154 8.54 -2.99 2.95
N ASP A 155 9.16 -3.78 3.82
CA ASP A 155 9.67 -5.12 3.47
C ASP A 155 8.57 -6.04 2.95
N LEU A 156 7.44 -6.11 3.66
CA LEU A 156 6.29 -6.94 3.25
C LEU A 156 5.63 -6.42 1.97
N LEU A 157 5.53 -5.09 1.79
CA LEU A 157 5.04 -4.50 0.55
C LEU A 157 5.95 -4.83 -0.64
N LEU A 158 7.27 -4.79 -0.45
CA LEU A 158 8.24 -5.13 -1.48
C LEU A 158 8.15 -6.63 -1.83
N PHE A 159 8.10 -7.49 -0.82
CA PHE A 159 7.92 -8.93 -0.98
C PHE A 159 6.62 -9.26 -1.74
N ALA A 160 5.51 -8.62 -1.39
CA ALA A 160 4.23 -8.82 -2.07
C ALA A 160 4.31 -8.37 -3.55
N ALA A 161 4.92 -7.21 -3.82
CA ALA A 161 5.09 -6.71 -5.18
C ALA A 161 5.94 -7.66 -6.03
N MET A 162 7.07 -8.14 -5.51
CA MET A 162 7.94 -9.10 -6.19
C MET A 162 7.23 -10.45 -6.42
N SER A 163 6.52 -10.96 -5.41
CA SER A 163 5.84 -12.27 -5.45
C SER A 163 4.65 -12.32 -6.41
N MET A 164 4.01 -11.19 -6.66
CA MET A 164 2.86 -11.07 -7.56
C MET A 164 3.26 -10.74 -9.00
N SER A 165 4.43 -10.15 -9.22
CA SER A 165 4.84 -9.63 -10.53
C SER A 165 4.85 -10.68 -11.66
N PRO A 166 5.42 -11.88 -11.47
CA PRO A 166 5.41 -12.91 -12.52
C PRO A 166 3.99 -13.36 -12.88
N MET A 167 3.12 -13.50 -11.88
CA MET A 167 1.73 -13.95 -12.07
C MET A 167 0.89 -12.89 -12.78
N LEU A 168 1.08 -11.61 -12.43
CA LEU A 168 0.43 -10.48 -13.12
C LEU A 168 0.87 -10.38 -14.57
N GLN A 169 2.16 -10.59 -14.84
CA GLN A 169 2.71 -10.60 -16.20
C GLN A 169 2.12 -11.77 -17.01
N GLN A 170 2.12 -12.98 -16.44
CA GLN A 170 1.58 -14.17 -17.10
C GLN A 170 0.07 -14.04 -17.39
N LEU A 171 -0.71 -13.46 -16.47
CA LEU A 171 -2.11 -13.16 -16.73
C LEU A 171 -2.23 -12.19 -17.90
N TYR A 172 -1.50 -11.07 -17.88
CA TYR A 172 -1.56 -10.05 -18.93
C TYR A 172 -1.18 -10.61 -20.31
N ASP A 173 -0.16 -11.45 -20.37
CA ASP A 173 0.29 -12.09 -21.62
C ASP A 173 -0.74 -13.09 -22.15
N SER A 174 -1.53 -13.71 -21.27
CA SER A 174 -2.61 -14.61 -21.66
C SER A 174 -3.84 -13.89 -22.23
N LEU A 175 -3.98 -12.57 -22.03
CA LEU A 175 -5.15 -11.81 -22.44
C LEU A 175 -5.13 -11.50 -23.95
N ASP A 176 -6.30 -11.59 -24.57
CA ASP A 176 -6.52 -11.07 -25.93
C ASP A 176 -6.62 -9.53 -25.96
N ASP A 177 -6.63 -8.95 -27.16
CA ASP A 177 -6.65 -7.49 -27.33
C ASP A 177 -7.92 -6.84 -26.76
N LYS A 178 -9.06 -7.54 -26.83
CA LYS A 178 -10.34 -7.05 -26.28
C LYS A 178 -10.28 -7.00 -24.75
N GLN A 179 -9.74 -8.04 -24.12
CA GLN A 179 -9.50 -8.14 -22.69
C GLN A 179 -8.49 -7.09 -22.22
N LYS A 180 -7.37 -6.91 -22.91
CA LYS A 180 -6.36 -5.87 -22.61
C LYS A 180 -6.94 -4.46 -22.71
N ALA A 181 -7.76 -4.19 -23.73
CA ALA A 181 -8.45 -2.91 -23.89
C ALA A 181 -9.46 -2.65 -22.77
N GLY A 182 -10.23 -3.68 -22.36
CA GLY A 182 -11.16 -3.60 -21.24
C GLY A 182 -10.46 -3.29 -19.92
N LEU A 183 -9.40 -4.04 -19.60
CA LEU A 183 -8.58 -3.84 -18.41
C LEU A 183 -7.97 -2.44 -18.36
N SER A 184 -7.39 -1.96 -19.46
CA SER A 184 -6.79 -0.63 -19.55
C SER A 184 -7.80 0.50 -19.28
N ARG A 185 -9.04 0.33 -19.75
CA ARG A 185 -10.15 1.25 -19.50
C ARG A 185 -10.53 1.28 -18.02
N ALA A 186 -10.67 0.12 -17.40
CA ALA A 186 -11.03 0.00 -15.98
C ALA A 186 -9.96 0.62 -15.07
N LEU A 187 -8.67 0.35 -15.34
CA LEU A 187 -7.56 0.96 -14.61
C LEU A 187 -7.55 2.49 -14.74
N SER A 188 -7.87 3.00 -15.92
CA SER A 188 -7.95 4.45 -16.16
C SER A 188 -9.13 5.10 -15.44
N GLN A 189 -10.27 4.40 -15.35
CA GLN A 189 -11.45 4.85 -14.58
C GLN A 189 -11.15 4.88 -13.08
N ALA A 190 -10.57 3.81 -12.54
CA ALA A 190 -10.19 3.73 -11.12
C ALA A 190 -9.25 4.88 -10.71
N ARG A 191 -8.28 5.24 -11.56
CA ARG A 191 -7.39 6.38 -11.32
C ARG A 191 -8.12 7.72 -11.27
N ARG A 192 -9.07 7.95 -12.17
CA ARG A 192 -9.86 9.19 -12.20
C ARG A 192 -10.74 9.33 -10.97
N SER A 193 -11.36 8.24 -10.53
CA SER A 193 -12.16 8.22 -9.30
C SER A 193 -11.31 8.48 -8.05
N GLY A 194 -10.10 7.91 -7.97
CA GLY A 194 -9.17 8.19 -6.87
C GLY A 194 -8.65 9.64 -6.85
N ALA A 195 -8.38 10.23 -8.01
CA ALA A 195 -7.92 11.62 -8.11
C ALA A 195 -9.01 12.66 -7.79
N ALA A 196 -10.29 12.35 -8.06
CA ALA A 196 -11.42 13.21 -7.70
C ALA A 196 -11.68 13.22 -6.19
N GLY A 197 -11.53 12.06 -5.52
CA GLY A 197 -11.65 11.96 -4.07
C GLY A 197 -10.53 12.64 -3.28
N ALA A 198 -9.35 12.84 -3.87
CA ALA A 198 -8.23 13.54 -3.23
C ALA A 198 -8.31 15.08 -3.32
N ARG A 199 -9.23 15.63 -4.12
CA ARG A 199 -9.42 17.09 -4.32
C ARG A 199 -10.69 17.65 -3.63
N SER A 200 -11.51 16.79 -3.04
CA SER A 200 -12.71 17.15 -2.26
C SER A 200 -12.38 17.04 -0.79
#